data_AF-A0A7S0ANM0-F1
#
_entry.id   AF-A0A7S0ANM0-F1
#
_cell.length_a   1.000
_cell.length_b   1.000
_cell.length_c   1.000
_cell.angle_alpha   90.00
_cell.angle_beta   90.00
_cell.angle_gamma   90.00
#
_symmetry.space_group_name_H-M   'P 1'
#
loop_
_entity.id
_entity.type
_entity.pdbx_description
1 polymer ?
#
loop_
_entity_poly.entity_id
_entity_poly.type
_entity_poly.pdbx_seq_one_letter_code
_entity_poly.pdbx_strand_id
1 'polypeptide(L)'
;VPEETARLCAGAAEALEKLEPPTKPAMHCASEGVCTGKGGEVHAAVWLRAPGALATAAAKQVDIMACVDTSGSMKQDMPVVRSVLAKLVRRAQPQDRILLITFNSEATLRLGWTQCDSEGKRRLHQAADSLE
;
A
#
# COMPACT_ATOMS: atom_id res chain seq x y z
N VAL A 1 -26.42 0.10 -4.54
CA VAL A 1 -25.67 -0.87 -5.37
C VAL A 1 -26.70 -1.75 -6.06
N PRO A 2 -26.66 -1.91 -7.40
CA PRO A 2 -27.64 -2.73 -8.11
C PRO A 2 -27.62 -4.15 -7.52
N GLU A 3 -28.81 -4.74 -7.34
CA GLU A 3 -29.00 -6.06 -6.72
C GLU A 3 -28.19 -7.16 -7.44
N GLU A 4 -27.96 -6.98 -8.73
CA GLU A 4 -27.18 -7.85 -9.60
C GLU A 4 -25.67 -7.82 -9.27
N THR A 5 -25.12 -6.63 -8.98
CA THR A 5 -23.73 -6.46 -8.54
C THR A 5 -23.49 -7.09 -7.15
N ALA A 6 -24.48 -7.03 -6.26
CA ALA A 6 -24.38 -7.63 -4.93
C ALA A 6 -24.37 -9.17 -4.98
N ARG A 7 -25.15 -9.78 -5.87
CA ARG A 7 -25.15 -11.24 -6.10
C ARG A 7 -23.83 -11.73 -6.71
N LEU A 8 -23.25 -10.96 -7.64
CA LEU A 8 -21.92 -11.24 -8.22
C LEU A 8 -20.81 -11.24 -7.15
N CYS A 9 -20.84 -10.29 -6.22
CA CYS A 9 -19.88 -10.25 -5.10
C CYS A 9 -20.01 -11.44 -4.15
N ALA A 10 -21.24 -11.93 -3.92
CA ALA A 10 -21.50 -13.05 -3.02
C ALA A 10 -21.02 -14.40 -3.60
N GLY A 11 -21.34 -14.68 -4.88
CA GLY A 11 -20.93 -15.95 -5.51
C GLY A 11 -19.42 -16.10 -5.64
N ALA A 12 -18.72 -15.00 -5.92
CA ALA A 12 -17.27 -15.02 -6.06
C ALA A 12 -16.51 -15.18 -4.73
N ALA A 13 -17.07 -14.68 -3.62
CA ALA A 13 -16.50 -14.90 -2.30
C ALA A 13 -16.51 -16.39 -1.92
N GLU A 14 -17.59 -17.10 -2.28
CA GLU A 14 -17.73 -18.54 -2.06
C GLU A 14 -16.79 -19.37 -2.95
N ALA A 15 -16.57 -18.93 -4.20
CA ALA A 15 -15.60 -19.56 -5.11
C ALA A 15 -14.14 -19.40 -4.64
N LEU A 16 -13.81 -18.26 -4.02
CA LEU A 16 -12.49 -17.98 -3.46
C LEU A 16 -12.13 -18.85 -2.25
N GLU A 17 -13.12 -19.33 -1.50
CA GLU A 17 -12.92 -20.18 -0.32
C GLU A 17 -12.61 -21.64 -0.71
N LYS A 18 -13.07 -22.06 -1.90
CA LYS A 18 -12.88 -23.41 -2.45
C LYS A 18 -11.58 -23.59 -3.25
N LEU A 19 -10.85 -22.51 -3.52
CA LEU A 19 -9.57 -22.56 -4.25
C LEU A 19 -8.41 -22.91 -3.31
N GLU A 20 -7.73 -24.02 -3.58
CA GLU A 20 -6.47 -24.36 -2.92
C GLU A 20 -5.43 -23.24 -3.10
N PRO A 21 -4.61 -22.93 -2.08
CA PRO A 21 -3.65 -21.84 -2.14
C PRO A 21 -2.60 -22.12 -3.23
N PRO A 22 -2.41 -21.22 -4.21
CA PRO A 22 -1.43 -21.46 -5.26
C PRO A 22 -0.01 -21.43 -4.69
N THR A 23 0.87 -22.28 -5.23
CA THR A 23 2.29 -22.39 -4.81
C THR A 23 3.22 -21.44 -5.58
N LYS A 24 2.69 -20.67 -6.54
CA LYS A 24 3.39 -19.65 -7.36
C LYS A 24 2.45 -18.45 -7.59
N PRO A 25 2.96 -17.24 -7.94
CA PRO A 25 2.09 -16.12 -8.28
C PRO A 25 1.28 -16.49 -9.53
N ALA A 26 0.04 -16.87 -9.30
CA ALA A 26 -0.92 -17.24 -10.32
C ALA A 26 -2.08 -16.26 -10.23
N MET A 27 -2.30 -15.51 -11.32
CA MET A 27 -3.50 -14.71 -11.48
C MET A 27 -4.63 -15.66 -11.84
N HIS A 28 -5.46 -16.00 -10.86
CA HIS A 28 -6.67 -16.77 -11.10
C HIS A 28 -7.77 -15.81 -11.53
N CYS A 29 -8.02 -15.75 -12.84
CA CYS A 29 -9.20 -15.07 -13.37
C CYS A 29 -10.36 -16.06 -13.38
N ALA A 30 -11.28 -15.95 -12.43
CA ALA A 30 -12.54 -16.68 -12.49
C ALA A 30 -13.51 -15.88 -13.38
N SER A 31 -13.97 -16.49 -14.47
CA SER A 31 -14.89 -15.85 -15.43
C SER A 31 -16.33 -15.70 -14.91
N GLU A 32 -16.60 -16.14 -13.67
CA GLU A 32 -17.93 -16.06 -13.04
C GLU A 32 -18.37 -14.64 -12.67
N GLY A 33 -17.48 -13.65 -12.79
CA GLY A 33 -17.75 -12.25 -12.49
C GLY A 33 -18.05 -11.35 -13.70
N VAL A 34 -18.34 -11.91 -14.88
CA VAL A 34 -18.52 -11.15 -16.14
C VAL A 34 -19.99 -11.03 -16.52
N CYS A 35 -20.54 -9.81 -16.65
CA CYS A 35 -21.89 -9.57 -17.15
C CYS A 35 -21.94 -8.44 -18.19
N THR A 36 -22.92 -8.51 -19.09
CA THR A 36 -23.16 -7.49 -20.12
C THR A 36 -24.36 -6.61 -19.77
N GLY A 37 -24.15 -5.30 -19.69
CA GLY A 37 -25.20 -4.31 -19.48
C GLY A 37 -26.06 -4.11 -20.74
N LYS A 38 -27.28 -3.59 -20.54
CA LYS A 38 -28.26 -3.36 -21.63
C LYS A 38 -27.78 -2.37 -22.72
N GLY A 39 -26.73 -1.59 -22.44
CA GLY A 39 -26.08 -0.69 -23.39
C GLY A 39 -24.85 -1.25 -24.12
N GLY A 40 -24.55 -2.55 -23.95
CA GLY A 40 -23.36 -3.19 -24.55
C GLY A 40 -22.08 -3.11 -23.70
N GLU A 41 -22.17 -2.61 -22.47
CA GLU A 41 -21.06 -2.56 -21.51
C GLU A 41 -20.76 -3.96 -20.97
N VAL A 42 -19.49 -4.26 -20.67
CA VAL A 42 -19.08 -5.50 -20.01
C VAL A 42 -18.49 -5.16 -18.65
N HIS A 43 -19.06 -5.68 -17.59
CA HIS A 43 -18.53 -5.58 -16.23
C HIS A 43 -17.83 -6.89 -15.88
N ALA A 44 -16.60 -6.81 -15.36
CA ALA A 44 -15.85 -7.96 -14.89
C ALA A 44 -15.32 -7.69 -13.48
N ALA A 45 -15.50 -8.65 -12.59
CA ALA A 45 -14.82 -8.64 -11.29
C ALA A 45 -13.56 -9.53 -11.37
N VAL A 46 -12.43 -8.96 -10.98
CA VAL A 46 -11.13 -9.64 -10.99
C VAL A 46 -10.60 -9.69 -9.55
N TRP A 47 -10.33 -10.90 -9.06
CA TRP A 47 -9.73 -11.10 -7.75
C TRP A 47 -8.28 -11.50 -7.90
N LEU A 48 -7.40 -10.71 -7.28
CA LEU A 48 -5.98 -10.99 -7.25
C LEU A 48 -5.63 -11.54 -5.86
N ARG A 49 -5.39 -12.86 -5.77
CA ARG A 49 -4.85 -13.49 -4.57
C ARG A 49 -3.36 -13.74 -4.81
N ALA A 50 -2.51 -12.99 -4.12
CA ALA A 50 -1.11 -13.37 -4.03
C ALA A 50 -1.02 -14.71 -3.25
N PRO A 51 -0.28 -15.72 -3.75
CA PRO A 51 0.04 -16.89 -2.94
C PRO A 51 0.65 -16.41 -1.64
N GLY A 52 0.31 -17.07 -0.52
CA GLY A 52 0.89 -16.73 0.78
C GLY A 52 2.40 -16.57 0.62
N ALA A 53 2.94 -15.42 1.01
CA ALA A 53 4.34 -15.10 0.81
C ALA A 53 5.18 -16.15 1.55
N LEU A 54 5.54 -17.23 0.87
CA LEU A 54 6.57 -18.14 1.32
C LEU A 54 7.78 -17.26 1.57
N ALA A 55 8.26 -17.24 2.80
CA ALA A 55 9.34 -16.41 3.32
C ALA A 55 10.70 -16.64 2.62
N THR A 56 10.70 -17.25 1.44
CA THR A 56 11.84 -17.75 0.69
C THR A 56 12.16 -16.91 -0.56
N ALA A 57 11.26 -16.04 -1.02
CA ALA A 57 11.61 -15.06 -2.04
C ALA A 57 12.34 -13.89 -1.37
N ALA A 58 13.57 -13.62 -1.78
CA ALA A 58 14.32 -12.44 -1.33
C ALA A 58 13.41 -11.20 -1.47
N ALA A 59 13.10 -10.55 -0.35
CA ALA A 59 12.19 -9.43 -0.31
C ALA A 59 12.70 -8.35 -1.28
N LYS A 60 11.96 -8.12 -2.36
CA LYS A 60 12.31 -7.10 -3.35
C LYS A 60 12.34 -5.75 -2.66
N GLN A 61 13.35 -4.96 -3.02
CA GLN A 61 13.46 -3.57 -2.59
C GLN A 61 12.19 -2.80 -2.94
N VAL A 62 11.67 -2.06 -1.97
CA VAL A 62 10.58 -1.10 -2.16
C VAL A 62 11.11 0.32 -1.97
N ASP A 63 10.69 1.22 -2.86
CA ASP A 63 10.91 2.65 -2.74
C ASP A 63 9.61 3.32 -2.25
N ILE A 64 9.68 4.02 -1.12
CA ILE A 64 8.53 4.66 -0.48
C ILE A 64 8.76 6.17 -0.45
N MET A 65 7.86 6.92 -1.10
CA MET A 65 7.81 8.38 -0.96
C MET A 65 6.78 8.75 0.10
N ALA A 66 7.24 9.27 1.24
CA ALA A 66 6.41 9.79 2.30
C ALA A 66 6.18 11.30 2.09
N CYS A 67 4.96 11.68 1.74
CA CYS A 67 4.54 13.08 1.66
C CYS A 67 3.73 13.45 2.91
N VAL A 68 4.16 14.48 3.62
CA VAL A 68 3.57 14.94 4.87
C VAL A 68 2.98 16.33 4.71
N ASP A 69 1.69 16.47 5.01
CA ASP A 69 1.03 17.77 5.11
C ASP A 69 1.51 18.48 6.39
N THR A 70 2.02 19.71 6.24
CA THR A 70 2.47 20.58 7.34
C THR A 70 1.68 21.89 7.38
N SER A 71 0.42 21.87 6.92
CA SER A 71 -0.50 23.00 7.00
C SER A 71 -0.92 23.29 8.45
N GLY A 72 -1.50 24.47 8.68
CA GLY A 72 -1.87 24.91 10.03
C GLY A 72 -2.87 23.98 10.75
N SER A 73 -3.74 23.28 10.01
CA SER A 73 -4.67 22.28 10.57
C SER A 73 -3.97 21.04 11.11
N MET A 74 -2.77 20.73 10.60
CA MET A 74 -2.03 19.53 10.97
C MET A 74 -1.31 19.64 12.31
N LYS A 75 -1.22 20.84 12.92
CA LYS A 75 -0.49 21.07 14.18
C LYS A 75 -0.89 20.13 15.31
N GLN A 76 -2.17 19.79 15.42
CA GLN A 76 -2.67 18.90 16.47
C GLN A 76 -2.32 17.42 16.19
N ASP A 77 -2.21 17.05 14.91
CA ASP A 77 -1.97 15.67 14.45
C ASP A 77 -0.49 15.38 14.19
N MET A 78 0.39 16.38 14.17
CA MET A 78 1.84 16.19 13.97
C MET A 78 2.49 15.17 14.90
N PRO A 79 2.17 15.10 16.20
CA PRO A 79 2.66 14.02 17.05
C PRO A 79 2.27 12.61 16.55
N VAL A 80 1.07 12.46 16.00
CA VAL A 80 0.58 11.19 15.43
C VAL A 80 1.32 10.88 14.13
N VAL A 81 1.48 11.87 13.25
CA VAL A 81 2.21 11.69 11.98
C VAL A 81 3.66 11.29 12.24
N ARG A 82 4.35 11.93 13.19
CA ARG A 82 5.70 11.52 13.61
C ARG A 82 5.74 10.08 14.12
N SER A 83 4.76 9.69 14.94
CA SER A 83 4.63 8.30 15.42
C SER A 83 4.41 7.31 14.27
N VAL A 84 3.59 7.65 13.28
CA VAL A 84 3.32 6.80 12.11
C VAL A 84 4.57 6.67 11.24
N LEU A 85 5.27 7.75 10.97
CA LEU A 85 6.54 7.73 10.23
C LEU A 85 7.60 6.89 10.96
N ALA A 86 7.74 7.05 12.28
CA ALA A 86 8.64 6.23 13.07
C ALA A 86 8.30 4.73 12.99
N LYS A 87 7.00 4.38 12.99
CA LYS A 87 6.53 2.99 12.80
C LYS A 87 6.83 2.48 11.39
N LEU A 88 6.68 3.32 10.36
CA LEU A 88 7.03 2.99 8.98
C LEU A 88 8.53 2.69 8.85
N VAL A 89 9.39 3.61 9.32
CA VAL A 89 10.85 3.46 9.30
C VAL A 89 11.29 2.20 10.04
N ARG A 90 10.65 1.88 11.17
CA ARG A 90 10.94 0.65 11.91
C ARG A 90 10.63 -0.62 11.11
N ARG A 91 9.54 -0.63 10.33
CA ARG A 91 9.09 -1.78 9.54
C ARG A 91 9.83 -1.95 8.21
N ALA A 92 10.40 -0.87 7.68
CA ALA A 92 11.19 -0.91 6.45
C ALA A 92 12.37 -1.88 6.57
N GLN A 93 12.62 -2.66 5.52
CA GLN A 93 13.72 -3.59 5.43
C GLN A 93 15.00 -2.85 5.04
N PRO A 94 16.21 -3.38 5.36
CA PRO A 94 17.47 -2.71 5.04
C PRO A 94 17.64 -2.35 3.56
N GLN A 95 17.08 -3.14 2.64
CA GLN A 95 17.10 -2.91 1.20
C GLN A 95 16.11 -1.84 0.70
N ASP A 96 15.14 -1.42 1.52
CA ASP A 96 14.16 -0.42 1.14
C ASP A 96 14.77 0.99 1.14
N ARG A 97 14.17 1.90 0.37
CA ARG A 97 14.52 3.33 0.41
C ARG A 97 13.29 4.18 0.74
N ILE A 98 13.50 5.19 1.58
CA ILE A 98 12.46 6.16 1.91
C ILE A 98 12.92 7.57 1.51
N LEU A 99 12.00 8.31 0.89
CA LEU A 99 12.10 9.73 0.56
C LEU A 99 11.07 10.47 1.42
N LEU A 100 11.44 11.59 2.05
CA LEU A 100 10.53 12.40 2.86
C LEU A 100 10.35 13.79 2.26
N ILE A 101 9.10 14.12 1.97
CA ILE A 101 8.65 15.42 1.45
C ILE A 101 7.65 16.00 2.45
N THR A 102 7.77 17.30 2.72
CA THR A 102 6.73 18.06 3.42
C THR A 102 6.06 19.01 2.45
N PHE A 103 4.78 19.28 2.63
CA PHE A 103 4.08 20.26 1.82
C PHE A 103 3.12 21.11 2.64
N ASN A 104 3.08 22.39 2.29
CA ASN A 104 2.04 23.32 2.69
C ASN A 104 1.58 24.11 1.44
N SER A 105 2.00 25.37 1.30
CA SER A 105 1.94 26.13 0.05
C SER A 105 2.93 25.61 -1.00
N GLU A 106 4.05 25.03 -0.58
CA GLU A 106 5.07 24.48 -1.47
C GLU A 106 5.55 23.10 -0.99
N ALA A 107 5.95 22.24 -1.92
CA ALA A 107 6.54 20.94 -1.60
C ALA A 107 8.06 21.10 -1.39
N THR A 108 8.54 20.73 -0.21
CA THR A 108 9.95 20.79 0.17
C THR A 108 10.48 19.39 0.42
N LEU A 109 11.60 19.06 -0.20
CA LEU A 109 12.34 17.84 0.06
C LEU A 109 13.03 17.94 1.44
N ARG A 110 12.59 17.14 2.42
CA ARG A 110 13.20 17.10 3.76
C ARG A 110 14.38 16.14 3.83
N LEU A 111 14.25 14.97 3.19
CA LEU A 111 15.29 13.96 3.13
C LEU A 111 15.19 13.23 1.80
N GLY A 112 16.26 13.24 1.01
CA GLY A 112 16.37 12.48 -0.23
C GLY A 112 16.26 10.97 -0.03
N TRP A 113 16.25 10.21 -1.13
CA TRP A 113 16.23 8.75 -1.10
C TRP A 113 17.29 8.20 -0.14
N THR A 114 16.82 7.61 0.94
CA THR A 114 17.66 7.12 2.04
C THR A 114 17.43 5.63 2.22
N GLN A 115 18.51 4.87 2.14
CA GLN A 115 18.52 3.43 2.40
C GLN A 115 18.09 3.14 3.83
N CYS A 116 17.25 2.14 4.07
CA CYS A 116 16.74 1.80 5.39
C CYS A 116 17.69 0.89 6.20
N ASP A 117 19.00 1.05 6.00
CA ASP A 117 20.02 0.49 6.91
C ASP A 117 20.01 1.21 8.27
N SER A 118 20.85 0.79 9.22
CA SER A 118 20.87 1.37 10.57
C SER A 118 21.10 2.89 10.58
N GLU A 119 21.96 3.39 9.70
CA GLU A 119 22.30 4.81 9.63
C GLU A 119 21.20 5.62 8.92
N GLY A 120 20.64 5.09 7.84
CA GLY A 120 19.51 5.72 7.17
C GLY A 120 18.24 5.70 8.01
N LYS A 121 17.97 4.65 8.79
CA LYS A 121 16.88 4.66 9.79
C LYS A 121 17.09 5.75 10.84
N ARG A 122 18.32 5.95 11.32
CA ARG A 122 18.65 7.05 12.24
C ARG A 122 18.35 8.42 11.61
N ARG A 123 18.80 8.65 10.37
CA ARG A 123 18.52 9.89 9.62
C ARG A 123 17.03 10.11 9.38
N LEU A 124 16.29 9.05 9.03
CA LEU A 124 14.84 9.10 8.83
C LEU A 124 14.10 9.42 10.13
N HIS A 125 14.51 8.85 11.27
CA HIS A 125 13.95 9.21 12.57
C HIS A 125 14.21 10.67 12.92
N GLN A 126 15.44 11.16 12.73
CA GLN A 126 15.77 12.57 12.97
C GLN A 126 14.95 13.50 12.05
N ALA A 127 14.79 13.15 10.78
CA ALA A 127 14.00 13.92 9.84
C ALA A 127 12.51 13.94 10.24
N ALA A 128 11.95 12.81 10.67
CA ALA A 128 10.57 12.72 11.15
C ALA A 128 10.36 13.52 12.44
N ASP A 129 11.28 13.44 13.40
CA ASP A 129 11.16 14.15 14.68
C ASP A 129 11.20 15.68 14.52
N SER A 130 11.89 16.16 13.47
CA SER A 130 12.01 17.57 13.10
C SER A 130 10.81 18.18 12.36
N LEU A 131 9.72 17.43 12.18
CA LEU A 131 8.51 17.90 11.53
C LEU A 131 7.69 18.79 12.49
N GLU A 132 7.21 19.92 11.98
CA GLU A 132 6.44 20.96 12.70
C GLU A 132 5.05 21.19 12.10
#